data_AF-A0A7R9YBT0-F1
#
_entry.id   AF-A0A7R9YBT0-F1
#
_cell.length_a   1.000
_cell.length_b   1.000
_cell.length_c   1.000
_cell.angle_alpha   90.00
_cell.angle_beta   90.00
_cell.angle_gamma   90.00
#
_symmetry.space_group_name_H-M   'P 1'
#
loop_
_entity.id
_entity.type
_entity.pdbx_description
1 polymer ?
#
loop_
_entity_poly.entity_id
_entity_poly.type
_entity_poly.pdbx_seq_one_letter_code
_entity_poly.pdbx_strand_id
1 'polypeptide(L)'
;MAAEKRQLPVEVVEAEEIAREEVLVKRMNEERRKVREDMQRAEEEYQAEKAREEAERRKKAEAQMERTKVYSATLIQSIYRSMVARKELRHLAYDVYRKHFDPKSGAYYYEDRRTGATQWLKPPSLGGYDVDAKDEWMQITDIEDRVYYFNPKTMQMQWDKPEEV
;
A
#
# COMPACT_ATOMS: atom_id res chain seq x y z
N MET A 1 -25.03 -17.10 -86.56
CA MET A 1 -25.23 -16.17 -87.69
C MET A 1 -23.93 -15.44 -87.92
N ALA A 2 -23.16 -15.88 -88.92
CA ALA A 2 -21.79 -15.45 -89.19
C ALA A 2 -21.73 -14.72 -90.54
N ALA A 3 -22.41 -13.56 -90.64
CA ALA A 3 -22.52 -12.85 -91.90
C ALA A 3 -22.64 -11.33 -91.69
N GLU A 4 -21.54 -10.67 -91.30
CA GLU A 4 -21.22 -9.25 -91.62
C GLU A 4 -19.90 -8.84 -90.94
N LYS A 5 -18.79 -9.34 -91.45
CA LYS A 5 -17.47 -8.71 -91.21
C LYS A 5 -16.85 -8.37 -92.56
N ARG A 6 -17.59 -7.62 -93.37
CA ARG A 6 -17.08 -7.00 -94.60
C ARG A 6 -16.50 -5.64 -94.22
N GLN A 7 -15.16 -5.55 -94.20
CA GLN A 7 -14.36 -4.31 -94.22
C GLN A 7 -14.99 -3.10 -93.47
N LEU A 8 -15.05 -3.18 -92.14
CA LEU A 8 -15.17 -1.98 -91.33
C LEU A 8 -13.85 -1.19 -91.45
N PRO A 9 -13.88 0.14 -91.60
CA PRO A 9 -12.68 0.96 -91.64
C PRO A 9 -11.89 0.78 -90.32
N VAL A 10 -10.56 0.69 -90.42
CA VAL A 10 -9.64 0.38 -89.30
C VAL A 10 -9.90 1.26 -88.08
N GLU A 11 -10.20 2.54 -88.32
CA GLU A 11 -10.53 3.54 -87.31
C GLU A 11 -11.75 3.18 -86.43
N VAL A 12 -12.74 2.46 -86.97
CA VAL A 12 -13.94 2.03 -86.21
C VAL A 12 -13.61 0.85 -85.30
N VAL A 13 -12.71 -0.04 -85.71
CA VAL A 13 -12.25 -1.17 -84.89
C VAL A 13 -11.36 -0.66 -83.76
N GLU A 14 -10.44 0.27 -84.06
CA GLU A 14 -9.60 0.93 -83.05
C GLU A 14 -10.45 1.72 -82.04
N ALA A 15 -11.48 2.44 -82.50
CA ALA A 15 -12.40 3.15 -81.62
C ALA A 15 -13.18 2.21 -80.69
N GLU A 16 -13.60 1.03 -81.18
CA GLU A 16 -14.23 0.00 -80.34
C GLU A 16 -13.27 -0.59 -79.31
N GLU A 17 -12.00 -0.77 -79.66
CA GLU A 17 -10.96 -1.29 -78.76
C GLU A 17 -10.61 -0.28 -77.66
N ILE A 18 -10.41 0.99 -78.01
CA ILE A 18 -10.19 2.09 -77.06
C ILE A 18 -11.39 2.20 -76.10
N ALA A 19 -12.63 2.15 -76.62
CA ALA A 19 -13.82 2.19 -75.78
C ALA A 19 -13.89 1.01 -74.78
N ARG A 20 -13.47 -0.19 -75.19
CA ARG A 20 -13.40 -1.36 -74.29
C ARG A 20 -12.33 -1.19 -73.21
N GLU A 21 -11.15 -0.68 -73.58
CA GLU A 21 -10.06 -0.40 -72.63
C GLU A 21 -10.45 0.68 -71.61
N GLU A 22 -11.11 1.75 -72.05
CA GLU A 22 -11.62 2.78 -71.16
C GLU A 22 -12.65 2.24 -70.16
N VAL A 23 -13.54 1.36 -70.60
CA VAL A 23 -14.54 0.72 -69.73
C VAL A 23 -13.84 -0.17 -68.69
N LEU A 24 -12.81 -0.91 -69.10
CA LEU A 24 -11.98 -1.72 -68.21
C LEU A 24 -11.22 -0.86 -67.19
N VAL A 25 -10.61 0.25 -67.63
CA VAL A 25 -9.88 1.18 -66.77
C VAL A 25 -10.83 1.89 -65.79
N LYS A 26 -12.02 2.28 -66.22
CA LYS A 26 -13.06 2.85 -65.33
C LYS A 26 -13.46 1.85 -64.25
N ARG A 27 -13.75 0.60 -64.62
CA ARG A 27 -14.05 -0.48 -63.66
C ARG A 27 -12.89 -0.71 -62.69
N MET A 28 -11.65 -0.79 -63.19
CA MET A 28 -10.45 -0.94 -62.36
C MET A 28 -10.26 0.24 -61.39
N ASN A 29 -10.49 1.47 -61.84
CA ASN A 29 -10.36 2.66 -61.00
C ASN A 29 -11.46 2.73 -59.92
N GLU A 30 -12.68 2.32 -60.25
CA GLU A 30 -13.78 2.18 -59.29
C GLU A 30 -13.48 1.11 -58.23
N GLU A 31 -12.94 -0.04 -58.65
CA GLU A 31 -12.50 -1.09 -57.73
C GLU A 31 -11.36 -0.61 -56.82
N ARG A 32 -10.33 0.04 -57.38
CA ARG A 32 -9.24 0.65 -56.59
C ARG A 32 -9.75 1.70 -55.60
N ARG A 33 -10.78 2.47 -55.97
CA ARG A 33 -11.41 3.45 -55.07
C ARG A 33 -12.13 2.73 -53.92
N LYS A 34 -12.95 1.72 -54.22
CA LYS A 34 -13.65 0.92 -53.19
C LYS A 34 -12.67 0.25 -52.23
N VAL A 35 -11.60 -0.36 -52.74
CA VAL A 35 -10.55 -0.98 -51.92
C VAL A 35 -9.90 0.03 -50.97
N ARG A 36 -9.65 1.26 -51.42
CA ARG A 36 -9.11 2.33 -50.55
C ARG A 36 -10.11 2.78 -49.48
N GLU A 37 -11.39 2.92 -49.84
CA GLU A 37 -12.47 3.28 -48.91
C GLU A 37 -12.72 2.17 -47.87
N ASP A 38 -12.61 0.91 -48.27
CA ASP A 38 -12.67 -0.25 -47.37
C ASP A 38 -11.45 -0.29 -46.44
N MET A 39 -10.24 -0.05 -46.96
CA MET A 39 -9.02 0.09 -46.15
C MET A 39 -9.13 1.23 -45.13
N GLN A 40 -9.63 2.40 -45.53
CA GLN A 40 -9.80 3.55 -44.64
C GLN A 40 -10.81 3.26 -43.54
N ARG A 41 -11.95 2.65 -43.87
CA ARG A 41 -12.95 2.25 -42.87
C ARG A 41 -12.39 1.21 -41.89
N ALA A 42 -11.66 0.21 -42.38
CA ALA A 42 -11.02 -0.79 -41.52
C ALA A 42 -9.96 -0.15 -40.59
N GLU A 43 -9.20 0.82 -41.09
CA GLU A 43 -8.25 1.59 -40.28
C GLU A 43 -8.97 2.43 -39.22
N GLU A 44 -10.02 3.17 -39.59
CA GLU A 44 -10.83 3.97 -38.66
C GLU A 44 -11.48 3.10 -37.58
N GLU A 45 -12.03 1.94 -37.96
CA GLU A 45 -12.60 0.97 -37.02
C GLU A 45 -11.55 0.44 -36.05
N TYR A 46 -10.37 0.07 -36.55
CA TYR A 46 -9.25 -0.37 -35.71
C TYR A 46 -8.77 0.72 -34.75
N GLN A 47 -8.62 1.96 -35.24
CA GLN A 47 -8.23 3.09 -34.39
C GLN A 47 -9.31 3.40 -33.36
N ALA A 48 -10.60 3.31 -33.72
CA ALA A 48 -11.70 3.50 -32.81
C ALA A 48 -11.76 2.39 -31.75
N GLU A 49 -11.51 1.14 -32.11
CA GLU A 49 -11.39 0.02 -31.17
C GLU A 49 -10.22 0.24 -30.21
N LYS A 50 -9.03 0.60 -30.72
CA LYS A 50 -7.87 0.91 -29.89
C LYS A 50 -8.13 2.06 -28.92
N ALA A 51 -8.73 3.15 -29.39
CA ALA A 51 -9.09 4.28 -28.54
C ALA A 51 -10.09 3.87 -27.44
N ARG A 52 -11.04 2.98 -27.74
CA ARG A 52 -11.97 2.43 -26.74
C ARG A 52 -11.24 1.57 -25.71
N GLU A 53 -10.34 0.68 -26.15
CA GLU A 53 -9.52 -0.14 -25.25
C GLU A 53 -8.69 0.71 -24.29
N GLU A 54 -8.03 1.75 -24.79
CA GLU A 54 -7.21 2.66 -23.98
C GLU A 54 -8.06 3.48 -23.01
N ALA A 55 -9.22 3.98 -23.45
CA ALA A 55 -10.15 4.69 -22.59
C ALA A 55 -10.64 3.79 -21.43
N GLU A 56 -10.98 2.54 -21.71
CA GLU A 56 -11.36 1.55 -20.68
C GLU A 56 -10.20 1.26 -19.72
N ARG A 57 -8.97 1.09 -20.24
CA ARG A 57 -7.78 0.92 -19.39
C ARG A 57 -7.56 2.12 -18.47
N ARG A 58 -7.70 3.35 -19.00
CA ARG A 58 -7.57 4.58 -18.22
C ARG A 58 -8.62 4.67 -17.12
N LYS A 59 -9.89 4.41 -17.43
CA LYS A 59 -10.98 4.38 -16.45
C LYS A 59 -10.71 3.36 -15.34
N LYS A 60 -10.27 2.15 -15.69
CA LYS A 60 -9.91 1.12 -14.71
C LYS A 60 -8.73 1.54 -13.83
N ALA A 61 -7.70 2.14 -14.41
CA ALA A 61 -6.54 2.63 -13.67
C ALA A 61 -6.93 3.76 -12.69
N GLU A 62 -7.79 4.70 -13.11
CA GLU A 62 -8.31 5.76 -12.26
C GLU A 62 -9.16 5.21 -11.10
N ALA A 63 -10.08 4.28 -11.38
CA ALA A 63 -10.87 3.62 -10.35
C ALA A 63 -9.99 2.84 -9.36
N GLN A 64 -8.93 2.17 -9.84
CA GLN A 64 -7.97 1.48 -8.99
C GLN A 64 -7.15 2.46 -8.14
N MET A 65 -6.74 3.58 -8.70
CA MET A 65 -6.01 4.62 -7.98
C MET A 65 -6.87 5.20 -6.84
N GLU A 66 -8.14 5.52 -7.12
CA GLU A 66 -9.07 6.02 -6.10
C GLU A 66 -9.32 4.99 -4.99
N ARG A 67 -9.54 3.73 -5.35
CA ARG A 67 -9.65 2.64 -4.36
C ARG A 67 -8.41 2.54 -3.49
N THR A 68 -7.23 2.67 -4.09
CA THR A 68 -5.94 2.61 -3.38
C THR A 68 -5.78 3.80 -2.45
N LYS A 69 -6.16 5.02 -2.87
CA LYS A 69 -6.12 6.22 -2.01
C LYS A 69 -6.97 6.05 -0.75
N VAL A 70 -8.21 5.57 -0.90
CA VAL A 70 -9.11 5.32 0.24
C VAL A 70 -8.49 4.27 1.17
N TYR A 71 -7.99 3.17 0.62
CA TYR A 71 -7.30 2.14 1.40
C TYR A 71 -6.10 2.71 2.17
N SER A 72 -5.21 3.44 1.49
CA SER A 72 -4.06 4.09 2.13
C SER A 72 -4.47 5.05 3.24
N ALA A 73 -5.52 5.87 3.03
CA ALA A 73 -6.03 6.77 4.05
C ALA A 73 -6.55 6.00 5.28
N THR A 74 -7.32 4.91 5.09
CA THR A 74 -7.82 4.09 6.20
C THR A 74 -6.70 3.40 6.98
N LEU A 75 -5.63 2.96 6.30
CA LEU A 75 -4.45 2.40 6.96
C LEU A 75 -3.77 3.44 7.84
N ILE A 76 -3.47 4.62 7.30
CA ILE A 76 -2.81 5.69 8.07
C ILE A 76 -3.67 6.10 9.27
N GLN A 77 -4.98 6.26 9.08
CA GLN A 77 -5.91 6.59 10.15
C GLN A 77 -5.95 5.51 11.23
N SER A 78 -5.99 4.23 10.85
CA SER A 78 -6.03 3.12 11.82
C SER A 78 -4.73 3.00 12.62
N ILE A 79 -3.58 3.19 11.98
CA ILE A 79 -2.27 3.26 12.64
C ILE A 79 -2.26 4.41 13.65
N TYR A 80 -2.65 5.62 13.23
CA TYR A 80 -2.66 6.79 14.09
C TYR A 80 -3.58 6.61 15.31
N ARG A 81 -4.82 6.14 15.11
CA ARG A 81 -5.75 5.86 16.21
C ARG A 81 -5.18 4.83 17.18
N SER A 82 -4.54 3.78 16.67
CA SER A 82 -3.88 2.77 17.49
C SER A 82 -2.69 3.34 18.26
N MET A 83 -1.92 4.25 17.66
CA MET A 83 -0.81 4.93 18.35
C MET A 83 -1.31 5.80 19.50
N VAL A 84 -2.35 6.61 19.27
CA VAL A 84 -2.97 7.45 20.30
C VAL A 84 -3.54 6.58 21.42
N ALA A 85 -4.34 5.56 21.09
CA ALA A 85 -4.91 4.65 22.09
C ALA A 85 -3.84 3.96 22.94
N ARG A 86 -2.73 3.51 22.33
CA ARG A 86 -1.60 2.92 23.06
C ARG A 86 -0.89 3.95 23.93
N LYS A 87 -0.79 5.20 23.51
CA LYS A 87 -0.20 6.28 24.30
C LYS A 87 -1.04 6.54 25.55
N GLU A 88 -2.35 6.69 25.39
CA GLU A 88 -3.27 6.89 26.52
C GLU A 88 -3.29 5.69 27.46
N LEU A 89 -3.32 4.46 26.92
CA LEU A 89 -3.23 3.25 27.74
C LEU A 89 -1.94 3.22 28.57
N ARG A 90 -0.81 3.65 28.01
CA ARG A 90 0.45 3.74 28.76
C ARG A 90 0.40 4.79 29.86
N HIS A 91 -0.16 5.96 29.60
CA HIS A 91 -0.34 6.99 30.64
C HIS A 91 -1.18 6.44 31.79
N LEU A 92 -2.31 5.80 31.49
CA LEU A 92 -3.12 5.15 32.51
C LEU A 92 -2.36 4.03 33.23
N ALA A 93 -1.57 3.24 32.52
CA ALA A 93 -0.77 2.18 33.13
C ALA A 93 0.29 2.74 34.09
N TYR A 94 0.93 3.87 33.77
CA TYR A 94 1.84 4.56 34.68
C TYR A 94 1.15 5.06 35.95
N ASP A 95 -0.10 5.51 35.83
CA ASP A 95 -0.89 5.92 36.98
C ASP A 95 -1.40 4.72 37.80
N VAL A 96 -1.65 3.58 37.17
CA VAL A 96 -2.18 2.41 37.87
C VAL A 96 -1.08 1.60 38.55
N TYR A 97 0.04 1.37 37.89
CA TYR A 97 1.06 0.44 38.37
C TYR A 97 2.21 1.13 39.09
N ARG A 98 2.70 0.49 40.16
CA ARG A 98 3.97 0.83 40.81
C ARG A 98 4.90 -0.35 40.77
N LYS A 99 6.18 -0.08 40.50
CA LYS A 99 7.24 -1.07 40.50
C LYS A 99 7.97 -1.01 41.84
N HIS A 100 8.03 -2.14 42.51
CA HIS A 100 8.69 -2.30 43.78
C HIS A 100 9.79 -3.34 43.65
N PHE A 101 10.83 -3.20 44.47
CA PHE A 101 11.87 -4.19 44.62
C PHE A 101 11.65 -4.93 45.94
N ASP A 102 11.70 -6.26 45.90
CA ASP A 102 11.65 -7.08 47.09
C ASP A 102 13.08 -7.53 47.47
N PRO A 103 13.65 -7.02 48.57
CA PRO A 103 14.99 -7.37 49.01
C PRO A 103 15.19 -8.86 49.30
N LYS A 104 14.12 -9.59 49.66
CA LYS A 104 14.23 -11.01 50.03
C LYS A 104 14.38 -11.91 48.81
N SER A 105 13.62 -11.62 47.75
CA SER A 105 13.72 -12.35 46.48
C SER A 105 14.78 -11.78 45.54
N GLY A 106 15.23 -10.54 45.77
CA GLY A 106 16.12 -9.82 44.87
C GLY A 106 15.47 -9.47 43.53
N ALA A 107 14.14 -9.44 43.47
CA ALA A 107 13.37 -9.28 42.24
C ALA A 107 12.41 -8.09 42.31
N TYR A 108 12.06 -7.58 41.13
CA TYR A 108 11.02 -6.57 41.00
C TYR A 108 9.64 -7.21 40.88
N TYR A 109 8.65 -6.56 41.50
CA TYR A 109 7.24 -6.87 41.29
C TYR A 109 6.45 -5.59 41.02
N TYR A 110 5.26 -5.77 40.49
CA TYR A 110 4.34 -4.70 40.14
C TYR A 110 3.11 -4.77 41.01
N GLU A 111 2.70 -3.65 41.57
CA GLU A 111 1.46 -3.49 42.32
C GLU A 111 0.45 -2.70 41.48
N ASP A 112 -0.77 -3.21 41.33
CA ASP A 112 -1.92 -2.46 40.80
C ASP A 112 -2.52 -1.61 41.93
N ARG A 113 -2.33 -0.29 41.91
CA ARG A 113 -2.82 0.64 42.94
C ARG A 113 -4.34 0.69 43.06
N ARG A 114 -5.09 0.23 42.06
CA ARG A 114 -6.55 0.23 42.09
C ARG A 114 -7.10 -0.96 42.88
N THR A 115 -6.43 -2.11 42.80
CA THR A 115 -6.90 -3.36 43.42
C THR A 115 -6.03 -3.81 44.60
N GLY A 116 -4.81 -3.28 44.73
CA GLY A 116 -3.79 -3.74 45.67
C GLY A 116 -3.16 -5.09 45.26
N ALA A 117 -3.49 -5.62 44.08
CA ALA A 117 -2.96 -6.90 43.64
C ALA A 117 -1.50 -6.75 43.19
N THR A 118 -0.66 -7.72 43.57
CA THR A 118 0.75 -7.77 43.17
C THR A 118 1.00 -8.87 42.15
N GLN A 119 1.93 -8.61 41.22
CA GLN A 119 2.32 -9.56 40.19
C GLN A 119 3.81 -9.42 39.88
N TRP A 120 4.48 -10.55 39.64
CA TRP A 120 5.90 -10.59 39.29
C TRP A 120 6.15 -10.26 37.81
N LEU A 121 5.21 -10.62 36.95
CA LEU A 121 5.32 -10.36 35.51
C LEU A 121 4.91 -8.92 35.19
N LYS A 122 5.65 -8.29 34.28
CA LYS A 122 5.34 -6.93 33.82
C LYS A 122 3.94 -6.88 33.19
N PRO A 123 3.06 -5.97 33.63
CA PRO A 123 1.75 -5.77 33.02
C PRO A 123 1.83 -5.54 31.51
N PRO A 124 1.03 -6.24 30.68
CA PRO A 124 1.02 -6.04 29.23
C PRO A 124 0.67 -4.61 28.79
N SER A 125 -0.08 -3.87 29.61
CA SER A 125 -0.49 -2.49 29.36
C SER A 125 0.68 -1.49 29.28
N LEU A 126 1.83 -1.80 29.90
CA LEU A 126 3.06 -1.00 29.80
C LEU A 126 3.77 -1.19 28.45
N GLY A 127 3.52 -2.31 27.76
CA GLY A 127 4.07 -2.62 26.45
C GLY A 127 5.60 -2.65 26.45
N GLY A 128 6.22 -1.92 25.51
CA GLY A 128 7.68 -1.79 25.41
C GLY A 128 8.32 -0.89 26.47
N TYR A 129 7.51 -0.20 27.27
CA TYR A 129 7.98 0.69 28.32
C TYR A 129 7.85 0.02 29.69
N ASP A 130 8.37 0.68 30.72
CA ASP A 130 8.30 0.21 32.09
C ASP A 130 8.17 1.39 33.07
N VAL A 131 7.63 1.12 34.26
CA VAL A 131 7.52 2.08 35.36
C VAL A 131 8.82 2.09 36.15
N ASP A 132 9.30 3.27 36.51
CA ASP A 132 10.46 3.38 37.38
C ASP A 132 10.15 2.84 38.78
N ALA A 133 11.14 2.15 39.35
CA ALA A 133 11.08 1.78 40.75
C ALA A 133 11.15 3.03 41.64
N LYS A 134 10.69 2.88 42.89
CA LYS A 134 10.78 3.97 43.87
C LYS A 134 12.25 4.33 44.11
N ASP A 135 12.52 5.64 44.16
CA ASP A 135 13.84 6.17 44.50
C ASP A 135 14.05 6.07 46.00
N GLU A 136 14.51 4.91 46.45
CA GLU A 136 14.78 4.67 47.86
C GLU A 136 15.98 3.76 48.01
N TRP A 137 16.79 4.04 49.01
CA TRP A 137 17.90 3.17 49.38
C TRP A 137 17.39 2.10 50.33
N MET A 138 17.54 0.84 49.94
CA MET A 138 17.16 -0.32 50.72
C MET A 138 18.38 -1.00 51.32
N GLN A 139 18.28 -1.42 52.57
CA GLN A 139 19.31 -2.20 53.24
C GLN A 139 19.14 -3.67 52.86
N ILE A 140 20.20 -4.30 52.35
CA ILE A 140 20.24 -5.70 51.97
C ILE A 140 21.40 -6.39 52.68
N THR A 141 21.18 -7.62 53.13
CA THR A 141 22.21 -8.49 53.70
C THR A 141 22.67 -9.51 52.67
N ASP A 142 23.98 -9.62 52.49
CA ASP A 142 24.58 -10.66 51.65
C ASP A 142 24.60 -12.04 52.37
N ILE A 143 25.04 -13.09 51.67
CA ILE A 143 25.26 -14.45 52.21
C ILE A 143 26.25 -14.48 53.39
N GLU A 144 27.11 -13.48 53.53
CA GLU A 144 28.07 -13.33 54.63
C GLU A 144 27.57 -12.42 55.76
N ASP A 145 26.26 -12.15 55.84
CA ASP A 145 25.63 -11.22 56.80
C ASP A 145 26.17 -9.78 56.75
N ARG A 146 26.87 -9.40 55.68
CA ARG A 146 27.31 -8.02 55.46
C ARG A 146 26.17 -7.18 54.93
N VAL A 147 26.02 -5.98 55.50
CA VAL A 147 25.00 -5.02 55.11
C VAL A 147 25.52 -4.12 53.99
N TYR A 148 24.74 -3.97 52.94
CA TYR A 148 24.94 -2.96 51.90
C TYR A 148 23.61 -2.26 51.58
N TYR A 149 23.70 -1.09 50.95
CA TYR A 149 22.57 -0.28 50.53
C TYR A 149 22.41 -0.35 49.01
N PHE A 150 21.21 -0.61 48.54
CA PHE A 150 20.86 -0.72 47.13
C PHE A 150 19.73 0.26 46.78
N ASN A 151 19.89 1.04 45.73
CA ASN A 151 18.84 1.89 45.18
C ASN A 151 18.22 1.19 43.95
N PRO A 152 16.97 0.70 44.03
CA PRO A 152 16.35 -0.02 42.91
C PRO A 152 16.02 0.83 41.69
N LYS A 153 15.97 2.17 41.83
CA LYS A 153 15.71 3.07 40.70
C LYS A 153 16.98 3.32 39.90
N THR A 154 18.09 3.64 40.58
CA THR A 154 19.38 3.91 39.92
C THR A 154 20.19 2.64 39.67
N MET A 155 19.78 1.52 40.28
CA MET A 155 20.52 0.25 40.31
C MET A 155 21.94 0.39 40.89
N GLN A 156 22.13 1.35 41.79
CA GLN A 156 23.41 1.57 42.47
C GLN A 156 23.46 0.81 43.78
N MET A 157 24.65 0.34 44.13
CA MET A 157 24.96 -0.27 45.43
C MET A 157 26.10 0.48 46.10
N GLN A 158 26.04 0.59 47.42
CA GLN A 158 27.10 1.18 48.23
C GLN A 158 27.13 0.55 49.62
N TRP A 159 28.29 0.63 50.28
CA TRP A 159 28.50 0.07 51.62
C TRP A 159 28.18 1.07 52.73
N ASP A 160 28.39 2.37 52.47
CA ASP A 160 28.09 3.45 53.40
C ASP A 160 26.59 3.82 53.37
N LYS A 161 26.04 4.20 54.52
CA LYS A 161 24.64 4.64 54.59
C LYS A 161 24.49 5.94 53.78
N PRO A 162 23.58 6.00 52.80
CA PRO A 162 23.30 7.23 52.07
C PRO A 162 22.81 8.32 53.02
N GLU A 163 23.28 9.55 52.81
CA GLU A 163 22.70 10.71 53.47
C GLU A 163 21.23 10.86 53.03
N GLU A 164 20.33 11.06 53.99
CA GLU A 164 18.91 11.29 53.72
C GLU A 164 18.77 12.62 52.97
N VAL A 165 18.27 12.54 51.72
CA VAL A 165 17.94 13.72 50.88
C VAL A 165 16.51 14.17 51.16
#